data_AF-A0A3D3AZW1-F1
#
_entry.id   AF-A0A3D3AZW1-F1
#
_cell.length_a   1.000
_cell.length_b   1.000
_cell.length_c   1.000
_cell.angle_alpha   90.00
_cell.angle_beta   90.00
_cell.angle_gamma   90.00
#
_symmetry.space_group_name_H-M   'P 1'
#
loop_
_entity.id
_entity.type
_entity.pdbx_description
1 polymer ?
#
loop_
_entity_poly.entity_id
_entity_poly.type
_entity_poly.pdbx_seq_one_letter_code
_entity_poly.pdbx_strand_id
1 'polypeptide(L)'
;MTITLYDVQPSPHARKVRLLAAELGIKLTKVACDPRIGETRTAEYLAKNPNGRVPTLEDDGFVLRESPAILKYLAAKRPDRALGGSDPKAQALVDHGSAGGSAVPRPPSTRSPGSFSSSPRFSTSPATTPASSPTHMRGLTAFSRCSTSS
;
A
#
# COMPACT_ATOMS: atom_id res chain seq x y z
N MET A 1 -24.24 -1.34 14.14
CA MET A 1 -23.84 -1.54 12.74
C MET A 1 -22.54 -0.81 12.45
N THR A 2 -21.47 -1.20 13.14
CA THR A 2 -20.13 -0.68 12.91
C THR A 2 -19.35 -1.77 12.23
N ILE A 3 -19.06 -1.59 10.93
CA ILE A 3 -18.31 -2.58 10.17
C ILE A 3 -16.82 -2.29 10.37
N THR A 4 -16.11 -3.26 10.92
CA THR A 4 -14.66 -3.20 11.13
C THR A 4 -13.94 -3.92 9.99
N LEU A 5 -12.98 -3.25 9.37
CA LEU A 5 -12.16 -3.78 8.30
C LEU A 5 -10.71 -3.89 8.78
N TYR A 6 -10.21 -5.11 8.86
CA TYR A 6 -8.78 -5.37 9.08
C TYR A 6 -8.05 -5.24 7.74
N ASP A 7 -7.18 -4.24 7.63
CA ASP A 7 -6.54 -3.87 6.38
C ASP A 7 -5.04 -3.54 6.52
N VAL A 8 -4.36 -3.45 5.38
CA VAL A 8 -2.98 -2.96 5.30
C VAL A 8 -2.86 -2.09 4.06
N GLN A 9 -2.24 -0.90 4.19
CA GLN A 9 -2.11 0.08 3.11
C GLN A 9 -1.55 -0.46 1.79
N PRO A 10 -0.49 -1.30 1.76
CA PRO A 10 0.05 -1.82 0.50
C PRO A 10 -0.82 -2.90 -0.16
N SER A 11 -1.90 -3.39 0.47
CA SER A 11 -2.67 -4.51 -0.08
C SER A 11 -3.63 -4.08 -1.19
N PRO A 12 -3.49 -4.63 -2.42
CA PRO A 12 -4.40 -4.32 -3.52
C PRO A 12 -5.82 -4.84 -3.27
N HIS A 13 -5.96 -5.96 -2.55
CA HIS A 13 -7.26 -6.55 -2.21
C HIS A 13 -8.02 -5.70 -1.20
N ALA A 14 -7.33 -5.20 -0.17
CA ALA A 14 -7.93 -4.30 0.81
C ALA A 14 -8.30 -2.95 0.18
N ARG A 15 -7.49 -2.45 -0.77
CA ARG A 15 -7.79 -1.21 -1.51
C ARG A 15 -9.14 -1.28 -2.24
N LYS A 16 -9.46 -2.40 -2.91
CA LYS A 16 -10.75 -2.58 -3.59
C LYS A 16 -11.94 -2.46 -2.62
N VAL A 17 -11.83 -3.07 -1.43
CA VAL A 17 -12.88 -3.02 -0.39
C VAL A 17 -13.09 -1.59 0.10
N ARG A 18 -12.02 -0.84 0.36
CA ARG A 18 -12.10 0.57 0.78
C ARG A 18 -12.75 1.45 -0.28
N LEU A 19 -12.40 1.25 -1.54
CA LEU A 19 -12.99 1.99 -2.66
C LEU A 19 -14.48 1.72 -2.77
N LEU A 20 -14.90 0.45 -2.74
CA LEU A 20 -16.31 0.10 -2.81
C LEU A 20 -17.10 0.70 -1.62
N ALA A 21 -16.54 0.63 -0.40
CA ALA A 21 -17.21 1.19 0.76
C ALA A 21 -17.34 2.71 0.70
N ALA A 22 -16.36 3.41 0.15
CA ALA A 22 -16.43 4.86 -0.09
C ALA A 22 -17.54 5.20 -1.10
N GLU A 23 -17.65 4.43 -2.19
CA GLU A 23 -18.69 4.60 -3.21
C GLU A 23 -20.12 4.38 -2.66
N LEU A 24 -20.26 3.35 -1.82
CA LEU A 24 -21.52 3.02 -1.16
C LEU A 24 -21.83 3.93 0.04
N GLY A 25 -20.90 4.82 0.43
CA GLY A 25 -21.05 5.69 1.60
C GLY A 25 -21.11 4.95 2.93
N ILE A 26 -20.54 3.75 3.01
CA ILE A 26 -20.51 2.92 4.21
C ILE A 26 -19.33 3.35 5.09
N LYS A 27 -19.60 3.74 6.34
CA LYS A 27 -18.55 4.03 7.32
C LYS A 27 -17.89 2.72 7.75
N LEU A 28 -16.60 2.57 7.42
CA LEU A 28 -15.76 1.46 7.86
C LEU A 28 -14.77 1.92 8.93
N THR A 29 -14.72 1.18 10.03
CA THR A 29 -13.65 1.29 11.03
C THR A 29 -12.47 0.48 10.56
N LYS A 30 -11.37 1.14 10.18
CA LYS A 30 -10.17 0.45 9.68
C LYS A 30 -9.25 0.11 10.85
N VAL A 31 -8.84 -1.15 10.93
CA VAL A 31 -7.81 -1.62 11.85
C VAL A 31 -6.61 -2.02 10.99
N ALA A 32 -5.50 -1.32 11.15
CA ALA A 32 -4.27 -1.68 10.47
C ALA A 32 -3.73 -2.98 11.07
N CYS A 33 -3.52 -3.99 10.22
CA CYS A 33 -2.85 -5.23 10.59
C CYS A 33 -1.67 -5.45 9.65
N ASP A 34 -0.46 -5.25 10.14
CA ASP A 34 0.75 -5.45 9.35
C ASP A 34 1.21 -6.92 9.39
N PRO A 35 1.14 -7.67 8.28
CA PRO A 35 1.66 -9.03 8.21
C PRO A 35 3.19 -9.08 8.38
N ARG A 36 3.92 -7.97 8.16
CA ARG A 36 5.38 -7.91 8.33
C ARG A 36 5.82 -7.90 9.79
N ILE A 37 5.01 -7.30 10.65
CA ILE A 37 5.25 -7.20 12.09
C ILE A 37 4.70 -8.45 12.81
N GLY A 38 3.88 -9.25 12.13
CA GLY A 38 3.34 -10.51 12.67
C GLY A 38 1.98 -10.36 13.35
N GLU A 39 1.34 -9.19 13.25
CA GLU A 39 0.02 -8.92 13.85
C GLU A 39 -1.06 -9.88 13.33
N THR A 40 -0.93 -10.32 12.07
CA THR A 40 -1.83 -11.29 11.43
C THR A 40 -1.65 -12.74 11.94
N ARG A 41 -0.61 -13.00 12.74
CA ARG A 41 -0.32 -14.30 13.38
C ARG A 41 -0.61 -14.33 14.87
N THR A 42 -1.16 -13.25 15.42
CA THR A 42 -1.63 -13.24 16.81
C THR A 42 -2.76 -14.23 17.00
N ALA A 43 -2.87 -14.84 18.18
CA ALA A 43 -3.91 -15.80 18.50
C ALA A 43 -5.33 -15.19 18.32
N GLU A 44 -5.47 -13.90 18.64
CA GLU A 44 -6.72 -13.15 18.46
C GLU A 44 -7.11 -13.03 16.99
N TYR A 45 -6.16 -12.74 16.10
CA TYR A 45 -6.45 -12.65 14.66
C TYR A 45 -6.68 -14.02 14.03
N LEU A 46 -5.92 -15.03 14.45
CA LEU A 46 -6.08 -16.41 13.95
C LEU A 46 -7.43 -17.02 14.36
N ALA A 47 -7.97 -16.65 15.53
CA ALA A 47 -9.32 -17.03 15.93
C ALA A 47 -10.40 -16.47 14.98
N LYS A 48 -10.17 -15.29 14.40
CA LYS A 48 -11.07 -14.67 13.40
C LYS A 48 -10.83 -15.22 11.99
N ASN A 49 -9.55 -15.31 11.60
CA ASN A 49 -9.14 -15.81 10.30
C ASN A 49 -7.99 -16.81 10.45
N PRO A 50 -8.26 -18.13 10.38
CA PRO A 50 -7.23 -19.15 10.51
C PRO A 50 -6.21 -19.11 9.37
N ASN A 51 -6.54 -18.48 8.24
CA ASN A 51 -5.60 -18.31 7.13
C ASN A 51 -4.56 -17.23 7.42
N GLY A 52 -4.77 -16.36 8.42
CA GLY A 52 -3.85 -15.28 8.77
C GLY A 52 -3.61 -14.32 7.59
N ARG A 53 -4.66 -14.02 6.81
CA ARG A 53 -4.59 -13.12 5.64
C ARG A 53 -5.46 -11.90 5.83
N VAL A 54 -5.07 -10.81 5.18
CA VAL A 54 -5.86 -9.57 5.04
C VAL A 54 -6.31 -9.44 3.58
N PRO A 55 -7.52 -8.93 3.29
CA PRO A 55 -8.47 -8.29 4.19
C PRO A 55 -9.41 -9.27 4.94
N THR A 56 -9.83 -8.88 6.15
CA THR A 56 -10.89 -9.55 6.92
C THR A 56 -11.91 -8.49 7.37
N LEU A 57 -13.20 -8.80 7.30
CA LEU A 57 -14.28 -7.90 7.68
C LEU A 57 -15.05 -8.49 8.88
N GLU A 58 -15.40 -7.65 9.83
CA GLU A 58 -16.19 -7.99 11.00
C GLU A 58 -17.38 -7.04 11.10
N ASP A 59 -18.59 -7.60 11.13
CA ASP A 59 -19.83 -6.85 11.23
C ASP A 59 -20.70 -7.42 12.35
N ASP A 60 -20.79 -6.71 13.48
CA ASP A 60 -21.61 -7.07 14.64
C ASP A 60 -21.46 -8.57 15.08
N GLY A 61 -20.23 -9.12 14.98
CA GLY A 61 -19.88 -10.51 15.31
C GLY A 61 -19.79 -11.48 14.12
N PHE A 62 -20.23 -11.07 12.93
CA PHE A 62 -20.06 -11.84 11.70
C PHE A 62 -18.68 -11.57 11.08
N VAL A 63 -17.83 -12.59 10.99
CA VAL A 63 -16.50 -12.49 10.40
C VAL A 63 -16.51 -13.05 8.99
N LEU A 64 -16.16 -12.21 8.02
CA LEU A 64 -16.07 -12.56 6.61
C LEU A 64 -14.62 -12.43 6.11
N ARG A 65 -14.21 -13.43 5.33
CA ARG A 65 -12.88 -13.57 4.76
C ARG A 65 -13.00 -13.58 3.24
N GLU A 66 -11.89 -13.38 2.55
CA GLU A 66 -11.78 -13.27 1.09
C GLU A 66 -12.31 -11.96 0.51
N SER A 67 -11.46 -11.28 -0.27
CA SER A 67 -11.83 -10.01 -0.91
C SER A 67 -13.07 -10.08 -1.81
N PRO A 68 -13.27 -11.08 -2.71
CA PRO A 68 -14.48 -11.12 -3.54
C PRO A 68 -15.75 -11.34 -2.72
N ALA A 69 -15.70 -12.14 -1.64
CA ALA A 69 -16.86 -12.36 -0.78
C ALA A 69 -17.23 -11.09 -0.01
N ILE A 70 -16.22 -10.36 0.52
CA ILE A 70 -16.42 -9.08 1.20
C ILE A 70 -17.06 -8.04 0.27
N LEU A 71 -16.61 -7.95 -0.99
CA LEU A 71 -17.18 -7.02 -1.97
C LEU A 71 -18.66 -7.31 -2.23
N LYS A 72 -19.03 -8.59 -2.42
CA LYS A 72 -20.42 -9.02 -2.60
C LYS A 72 -21.29 -8.68 -1.39
N TYR A 73 -20.77 -8.92 -0.20
CA TYR A 73 -21.47 -8.62 1.04
C TYR A 73 -21.78 -7.12 1.19
N LEU A 74 -20.79 -6.26 0.91
CA LEU A 74 -20.99 -4.81 0.95
C LEU A 74 -21.97 -4.34 -0.14
N ALA A 75 -21.90 -4.90 -1.34
CA ALA A 75 -22.85 -4.61 -2.41
C ALA A 75 -24.28 -5.02 -2.03
N ALA A 76 -24.46 -6.20 -1.42
CA ALA A 76 -25.77 -6.69 -0.99
C ALA A 76 -26.38 -5.84 0.15
N LYS A 77 -25.56 -5.23 1.02
CA LYS A 77 -26.05 -4.31 2.06
C LYS A 77 -26.62 -3.00 1.52
N ARG A 78 -26.28 -2.63 0.28
CA ARG A 78 -26.72 -1.38 -0.37
C ARG A 78 -27.15 -1.67 -1.81
N PRO A 79 -28.29 -2.37 -2.01
CA PRO A 79 -28.77 -2.73 -3.35
C PRO A 79 -29.03 -1.49 -4.22
N ASP A 80 -29.43 -0.38 -3.61
CA ASP A 80 -29.75 0.89 -4.30
C ASP A 80 -28.54 1.50 -5.05
N ARG A 81 -27.32 1.13 -4.65
CA ARG A 81 -26.06 1.58 -5.26
C ARG A 81 -25.15 0.42 -5.70
N ALA A 82 -25.68 -0.81 -5.72
CA ALA A 82 -24.89 -1.99 -6.03
C ALA A 82 -24.54 -2.06 -7.52
N LEU A 83 -23.25 -2.24 -7.84
CA LEU A 83 -22.70 -2.24 -9.21
C LEU A 83 -23.01 -3.53 -10.03
N GLY A 84 -23.73 -4.49 -9.46
CA GLY A 84 -23.88 -5.84 -10.04
C GLY A 84 -25.19 -6.12 -10.78
N GLY A 85 -26.21 -5.27 -10.64
CA GLY A 85 -27.56 -5.53 -11.17
C GLY A 85 -28.20 -6.81 -10.61
N SER A 86 -29.47 -7.06 -10.96
CA SER A 86 -30.20 -8.26 -10.52
C SER A 86 -30.16 -9.41 -11.54
N ASP A 87 -29.64 -9.15 -12.75
CA ASP A 87 -29.56 -10.14 -13.82
C ASP A 87 -28.45 -11.19 -13.52
N PRO A 88 -28.77 -12.50 -13.49
CA PRO A 88 -27.78 -13.54 -13.24
C PRO A 88 -26.61 -13.53 -14.23
N LYS A 89 -26.81 -13.09 -15.47
CA LYS A 89 -25.71 -13.02 -16.47
C LYS A 89 -24.74 -11.87 -16.17
N ALA A 90 -25.26 -10.70 -15.80
CA ALA A 90 -24.45 -9.56 -15.36
C ALA A 90 -23.63 -9.90 -14.10
N GLN A 91 -24.26 -10.57 -13.13
CA GLN A 91 -23.58 -11.07 -11.93
C GLN A 91 -22.48 -12.08 -12.27
N ALA A 92 -22.75 -13.02 -13.18
CA ALA A 92 -21.75 -13.98 -13.64
C ALA A 92 -20.56 -13.29 -14.32
N LEU A 93 -20.77 -12.19 -15.05
CA LEU A 93 -19.69 -11.43 -15.69
C LEU A 93 -18.81 -10.70 -14.67
N VAL A 94 -19.42 -10.09 -13.65
CA VAL A 94 -18.70 -9.48 -12.52
C VAL A 94 -17.89 -10.52 -11.73
N ASP A 95 -18.49 -11.70 -11.54
CA ASP A 95 -17.85 -12.83 -10.88
C ASP A 95 -16.71 -13.41 -11.69
N HIS A 96 -16.89 -13.54 -13.01
CA HIS A 96 -15.85 -14.02 -13.93
C HIS A 96 -14.59 -13.14 -13.85
N GLY A 97 -14.76 -11.82 -13.88
CA GLY A 97 -13.64 -10.87 -13.74
C GLY A 97 -13.03 -10.85 -12.33
N SER A 98 -13.76 -11.29 -11.31
CA SER A 98 -13.28 -11.34 -9.92
C SER A 98 -12.61 -12.68 -9.57
N ALA A 99 -13.06 -13.78 -10.18
CA ALA A 99 -12.50 -15.12 -10.04
C ALA A 99 -11.25 -15.31 -10.90
N GLY A 100 -11.22 -14.70 -12.08
CA GLY A 100 -10.03 -14.59 -12.90
C GLY A 100 -9.12 -13.51 -12.33
N GLY A 101 -8.15 -13.90 -11.50
CA GLY A 101 -6.93 -13.13 -11.37
C GLY A 101 -6.33 -13.00 -12.75
N SER A 102 -6.71 -11.95 -13.48
CA SER A 102 -6.27 -11.75 -14.85
C SER A 102 -4.78 -11.44 -14.77
N ALA A 103 -3.98 -12.51 -14.88
CA ALA A 103 -3.02 -12.59 -15.95
C ALA A 103 -3.73 -12.13 -17.24
N VAL A 104 -3.94 -10.81 -17.36
CA VAL A 104 -3.88 -10.20 -18.67
C VAL A 104 -2.54 -10.68 -19.17
N PRO A 105 -2.47 -11.47 -20.25
CA PRO A 105 -1.18 -11.84 -20.79
C PRO A 105 -0.44 -10.53 -20.93
N ARG A 106 0.59 -10.34 -20.09
CA ARG A 106 1.47 -9.17 -20.25
C ARG A 106 1.88 -9.29 -21.71
N PRO A 107 1.64 -8.28 -22.56
CA PRO A 107 2.25 -8.32 -23.87
C PRO A 107 3.72 -8.62 -23.62
N PRO A 108 4.32 -9.60 -24.32
CA PRO A 108 5.74 -9.86 -24.16
C PRO A 108 6.39 -8.50 -24.29
N SER A 109 7.19 -8.08 -23.30
CA SER A 109 7.84 -6.78 -23.32
C SER A 109 8.55 -6.69 -24.66
N THR A 110 7.97 -5.97 -25.62
CA THR A 110 8.62 -5.68 -26.87
C THR A 110 9.71 -4.73 -26.44
N ARG A 111 10.89 -5.31 -26.20
CA ARG A 111 12.12 -4.55 -26.06
C ARG A 111 12.23 -3.82 -27.36
N SER A 112 11.80 -2.56 -27.39
CA SER A 112 11.88 -1.72 -28.56
C SER A 112 13.35 -1.72 -29.00
N PRO A 113 13.69 -2.26 -30.18
CA PRO A 113 15.08 -2.27 -30.64
C PRO A 113 15.38 -0.85 -31.13
N GLY A 114 15.73 0.05 -30.22
CA GLY A 114 15.99 1.43 -30.63
C GLY A 114 15.97 2.48 -29.53
N SER A 115 16.82 2.34 -28.51
CA SER A 115 17.52 3.51 -27.96
C SER A 115 18.79 3.06 -27.23
N PHE A 116 19.74 2.52 -27.98
CA PHE A 116 21.13 2.75 -27.60
C PHE A 116 21.39 4.25 -27.78
N SER A 117 21.06 5.03 -26.75
CA SER A 117 21.72 6.31 -26.55
C SER A 117 23.15 5.97 -26.18
N SER A 118 23.96 5.80 -27.21
CA SER A 118 25.41 5.89 -27.16
C SER A 118 25.76 7.29 -26.64
N SER A 119 25.72 7.47 -25.32
CA SER A 119 26.46 8.55 -24.70
C SER A 119 27.94 8.19 -24.85
N PRO A 120 28.74 8.96 -25.60
CA PRO A 120 30.16 8.70 -25.70
C PRO A 120 30.77 8.89 -24.31
N ARG A 121 31.27 7.78 -23.74
CA ARG A 121 32.31 7.84 -22.71
C ARG A 121 33.51 8.52 -23.35
N PHE A 122 33.70 9.81 -23.11
CA PHE A 122 35.02 10.44 -23.07
C PHE A 122 34.87 11.89 -22.62
N SER A 123 35.33 12.18 -21.40
CA SER A 123 36.07 13.41 -21.14
C SER A 123 36.81 13.25 -19.82
N THR A 124 38.04 12.78 -19.94
CA THR A 124 39.24 13.33 -19.27
C THR A 124 39.12 13.72 -17.79
N SER A 125 39.54 12.79 -16.93
CA SER A 125 40.19 13.18 -15.67
C SER A 125 41.54 13.85 -16.00
N PRO A 126 41.84 15.06 -15.48
CA PRO A 126 43.21 15.50 -15.35
C PRO A 126 43.79 15.00 -14.03
N ALA A 127 45.00 14.45 -14.14
CA ALA A 127 45.86 14.04 -13.06
C ALA A 127 46.33 15.24 -12.21
N THR A 128 46.44 14.98 -10.90
CA THR A 128 47.57 15.32 -10.03
C THR A 128 48.18 16.72 -10.11
N THR A 129 48.06 17.49 -9.02
CA THR A 129 49.23 17.90 -8.20
C THR A 129 48.79 18.45 -6.82
N PRO A 130 49.67 18.35 -5.80
CA PRO A 130 49.32 18.53 -4.39
C PRO A 130 49.61 19.96 -3.90
N ALA A 131 48.81 20.44 -2.95
CA ALA A 131 49.08 21.69 -2.24
C ALA A 131 48.80 21.54 -0.74
N SER A 132 49.90 21.39 0.01
CA SER A 132 50.22 22.13 1.25
C SER A 132 49.18 22.24 2.38
N SER A 133 49.47 21.47 3.44
CA SER A 133 49.53 21.92 4.86
C SER A 133 48.25 22.31 5.62
N PRO A 134 47.82 21.52 6.63
CA PRO A 134 47.12 22.06 7.79
C PRO A 134 48.11 22.31 8.93
N THR A 135 48.41 23.58 9.16
CA THR A 135 49.13 24.09 10.33
C THR A 135 48.42 23.64 11.61
N HIS A 136 49.16 22.94 12.45
CA HIS A 136 48.78 22.58 13.81
C HIS A 136 48.63 23.84 14.69
N MET A 137 47.58 23.83 15.52
CA MET A 137 47.59 24.26 16.92
C MET A 137 47.87 25.74 17.27
N ARG A 138 46.86 26.32 17.93
CA ARG A 138 46.89 26.89 19.31
C ARG A 138 46.58 28.38 19.45
N GLY A 139 45.64 28.60 20.37
CA GLY A 139 45.54 29.81 21.20
C GLY A 139 44.82 30.96 20.50
N LEU A 140 44.02 31.78 21.16
CA LEU A 140 43.84 32.04 22.57
C LEU A 140 42.47 32.72 22.73
N THR A 141 41.79 32.40 23.84
CA THR A 141 40.98 33.31 24.67
C THR A 141 40.66 34.71 24.12
N ALA A 142 39.38 35.07 24.09
CA ALA A 142 38.84 36.24 24.81
C ALA A 142 37.32 36.41 24.62
N PHE A 143 36.62 36.41 25.76
CA PHE A 143 35.61 37.39 26.20
C PHE A 143 34.47 37.77 25.23
N SER A 144 33.24 37.34 25.53
CA SER A 144 32.31 38.00 26.47
C SER A 144 31.64 39.24 25.90
N ARG A 145 30.33 39.11 25.62
CA ARG A 145 29.22 39.96 26.12
C ARG A 145 27.94 39.66 25.33
N CYS A 146 27.00 38.96 25.97
CA CYS A 146 25.58 39.09 25.69
C CYS A 146 24.85 38.91 27.03
N SER A 147 24.80 40.00 27.79
CA SER A 147 23.91 40.14 28.95
C SER A 147 22.57 40.67 28.44
N THR A 148 21.58 39.79 28.41
CA THR A 148 20.16 40.10 28.21
C THR A 148 19.43 39.98 29.55
N SER A 149 18.60 40.99 29.82
CA SER A 149 17.35 40.97 30.59
C SER A 149 17.35 40.78 32.12
N SER A 150 16.80 41.84 32.75
CA SER A 150 16.06 41.95 34.03
C SER A 150 16.85 42.27 35.29
#